data_AF-A0A536AFZ2-F1
#
_entry.id   AF-A0A536AFZ2-F1
#
_cell.length_a   1.000
_cell.length_b   1.000
_cell.length_c   1.000
_cell.angle_alpha   90.00
_cell.angle_beta   90.00
_cell.angle_gamma   90.00
#
_symmetry.space_group_name_H-M   'P 1'
#
loop_
_entity.id
_entity.type
_entity.pdbx_description
1 polymer ?
#
loop_
_entity_poly.entity_id
_entity_poly.type
_entity_poly.pdbx_seq_one_letter_code
_entity_poly.pdbx_strand_id
1 'polypeptide(L)'
;MHLFLVGPPGIGKSTVAPVLAHHFGAAVIELDREIQRRAGKPNKDVIEQDGMDRFREVESSALMRLAPTPSWVVVDTGGGAPIREENRALMRKLGLIIGLRGSLDRVASGIAATQQKRPYQNVAPRDRARQVLRERRTAYADTDVTFDVDGATVDETARAIAAWLVSARGVRIDVAGPERATPSRVLIRAGLLDHVGPHLADLGWRGQVAVVSDAQTAARYESDLVRSLGSVGLKTVTLRVPAGERGKQFRIAARLWASLASYHVGRDGGIIALGGGSVGDVAGFVAATYLRGIRLAHVPTTLLGMADASIGGKTAIDIAAGKNLVGAFHSPDAVFADLAVLATLPPRQLSSGLAEVTKCAFLADRESVAQLARSLERVRAGDLGAILAAVTIAAEVKGGIVSQDPREAGLRELGHGPPPARGSPRSSGAPNARAPSQGCLELRPPGQEGARRQASLDPAAPDRAVQRGDRRGRARTSGCRSDRGARGMKLLFMNGPNLNLLGTRDPEMYGRTTLKEVEARCREIARQAGCDLVAFQSNHEGALIDFLQQHRDARGAIINPGGLAHTSIVLRDAVADSPFPVVEVHISEIAAREEFRKKSYLTEVTESQFIGKGVAGYELALRWLIEETKKT
;
A
#
# COMPACT_ATOMS: atom_id res chain seq x y z
N MET A 1 17.23 6.23 -7.93
CA MET A 1 18.57 6.71 -7.48
C MET A 1 19.70 5.96 -8.16
N HIS A 2 20.67 6.66 -8.79
CA HIS A 2 21.83 6.00 -9.42
C HIS A 2 23.02 5.83 -8.47
N LEU A 3 23.77 4.74 -8.60
CA LEU A 3 24.99 4.44 -7.85
C LEU A 3 26.18 4.41 -8.81
N PHE A 4 27.01 5.45 -8.82
CA PHE A 4 28.14 5.58 -9.73
C PHE A 4 29.41 5.03 -9.07
N LEU A 5 29.95 3.93 -9.59
CA LEU A 5 31.23 3.40 -9.14
C LEU A 5 32.36 4.15 -9.84
N VAL A 6 33.19 4.84 -9.05
CA VAL A 6 34.32 5.66 -9.52
C VAL A 6 35.63 5.09 -8.99
N GLY A 7 36.69 5.13 -9.80
CA GLY A 7 38.02 4.69 -9.38
C GLY A 7 38.94 4.37 -10.55
N PRO A 8 40.22 4.04 -10.27
CA PRO A 8 41.20 3.75 -11.32
C PRO A 8 40.81 2.54 -12.19
N PRO A 9 41.29 2.46 -13.45
CA PRO A 9 41.10 1.28 -14.28
C PRO A 9 41.71 0.06 -13.59
N GLY A 10 41.07 -1.11 -13.71
CA GLY A 10 41.53 -2.34 -13.06
C GLY A 10 41.14 -2.48 -11.58
N ILE A 11 40.61 -1.45 -10.92
CA ILE A 11 40.27 -1.52 -9.48
C ILE A 11 39.13 -2.52 -9.15
N GLY A 12 38.35 -2.95 -10.14
CA GLY A 12 37.25 -3.90 -9.96
C GLY A 12 35.84 -3.33 -10.11
N LYS A 13 35.66 -2.11 -10.64
CA LYS A 13 34.32 -1.51 -10.85
C LYS A 13 33.37 -2.42 -11.64
N SER A 14 33.81 -2.90 -12.82
CA SER A 14 33.01 -3.75 -13.70
C SER A 14 32.65 -5.10 -13.07
N THR A 15 33.38 -5.56 -12.05
CA THR A 15 33.08 -6.80 -11.33
C THR A 15 32.24 -6.55 -10.08
N VAL A 16 32.46 -5.43 -9.37
CA VAL A 16 31.66 -5.04 -8.20
C VAL A 16 30.26 -4.58 -8.60
N ALA A 17 30.12 -3.87 -9.73
CA ALA A 17 28.84 -3.34 -10.21
C ALA A 17 27.70 -4.38 -10.26
N PRO A 18 27.87 -5.55 -10.91
CA PRO A 18 26.80 -6.56 -10.97
C PRO A 18 26.47 -7.18 -9.60
N VAL A 19 27.46 -7.41 -8.74
CA VAL A 19 27.23 -7.95 -7.39
C VAL A 19 26.50 -6.94 -6.51
N LEU A 20 26.90 -5.67 -6.58
CA LEU A 20 26.20 -4.58 -5.89
C LEU A 20 24.78 -4.40 -6.41
N ALA A 21 24.60 -4.42 -7.73
CA ALA A 21 23.29 -4.29 -8.34
C ALA A 21 22.36 -5.42 -7.94
N HIS A 22 22.90 -6.64 -7.81
CA HIS A 22 22.17 -7.76 -7.26
C HIS A 22 21.55 -7.36 -5.92
N HIS A 23 22.30 -6.87 -4.92
CA HIS A 23 21.78 -6.47 -3.60
C HIS A 23 20.56 -5.53 -3.61
N PHE A 24 20.29 -4.79 -4.69
CA PHE A 24 19.13 -3.88 -4.79
C PHE A 24 18.13 -4.25 -5.90
N GLY A 25 18.35 -5.37 -6.60
CA GLY A 25 17.62 -5.68 -7.83
C GLY A 25 17.85 -4.66 -8.95
N ALA A 26 18.88 -3.83 -8.84
CA ALA A 26 19.16 -2.71 -9.73
C ALA A 26 19.61 -3.20 -11.12
N ALA A 27 19.44 -2.35 -12.13
CA ALA A 27 20.09 -2.55 -13.41
C ALA A 27 21.59 -2.19 -13.33
N VAL A 28 22.38 -2.71 -14.27
CA VAL A 28 23.80 -2.36 -14.42
C VAL A 28 23.99 -1.65 -15.75
N ILE A 29 24.68 -0.51 -15.72
CA ILE A 29 25.16 0.18 -16.91
C ILE A 29 26.68 0.24 -16.86
N GLU A 30 27.33 -0.35 -17.86
CA GLU A 30 28.75 -0.16 -18.11
C GLU A 30 28.92 0.91 -19.18
N LEU A 31 29.44 2.09 -18.82
CA LEU A 31 29.60 3.19 -19.79
C LEU A 31 30.46 2.79 -20.99
N ASP A 32 31.52 2.01 -20.76
CA ASP A 32 32.37 1.51 -21.83
C ASP A 32 31.57 0.68 -22.85
N ARG A 33 30.58 -0.12 -22.43
CA ARG A 33 29.71 -0.89 -23.34
C ARG A 33 28.64 -0.02 -23.99
N GLU A 34 28.12 0.96 -23.27
CA GLU A 34 27.17 1.93 -23.81
C GLU A 34 27.76 2.69 -25.01
N ILE A 35 29.02 3.11 -24.89
CA ILE A 35 29.76 3.79 -25.94
C ILE A 35 29.91 2.89 -27.17
N GLN A 36 30.36 1.63 -26.99
CA GLN A 36 30.51 0.68 -28.10
C GLN A 36 29.19 0.44 -28.83
N ARG A 37 28.12 0.19 -28.08
CA ARG A 37 26.79 -0.04 -28.64
C ARG A 37 26.32 1.13 -29.50
N ARG A 38 26.60 2.37 -29.08
CA ARG A 38 26.19 3.58 -29.81
C ARG A 38 27.08 3.90 -31.00
N ALA A 39 28.38 3.68 -30.85
CA ALA A 39 29.33 3.90 -31.91
C ALA A 39 29.26 2.82 -33.01
N GLY A 40 28.67 1.66 -32.70
CA GLY A 40 28.59 0.51 -33.61
C GLY A 40 29.95 -0.15 -33.85
N LYS A 41 30.99 0.25 -33.11
CA LYS A 41 32.37 -0.23 -33.25
C LYS A 41 33.06 -0.33 -31.88
N PRO A 42 34.09 -1.19 -31.75
CA PRO A 42 34.89 -1.30 -30.54
C PRO A 42 35.43 0.05 -30.07
N ASN A 43 35.53 0.25 -28.74
CA ASN A 43 36.08 1.50 -28.17
C ASN A 43 37.47 1.83 -28.69
N LYS A 44 38.25 0.78 -29.03
CA LYS A 44 39.59 0.90 -29.59
C LYS A 44 39.55 1.61 -30.95
N ASP A 45 38.59 1.25 -31.79
CA ASP A 45 38.40 1.84 -33.12
C ASP A 45 37.80 3.26 -33.03
N VAL A 46 36.92 3.52 -32.05
CA VAL A 46 36.44 4.89 -31.76
C VAL A 46 37.60 5.83 -31.43
N ILE A 47 38.53 5.39 -30.58
CA ILE A 47 39.65 6.22 -30.16
C ILE A 47 40.64 6.44 -31.31
N GLU A 48 40.95 5.42 -32.10
CA GLU A 48 41.91 5.54 -33.20
C GLU A 48 41.38 6.33 -34.40
N GLN A 49 40.10 6.16 -34.74
CA GLN A 49 39.51 6.80 -35.91
C GLN A 49 38.94 8.18 -35.60
N ASP A 50 38.30 8.34 -34.43
CA ASP A 50 37.55 9.54 -34.10
C ASP A 50 38.23 10.40 -33.02
N GLY A 51 39.29 9.87 -32.39
CA GLY A 51 40.09 10.57 -31.39
C GLY A 51 39.56 10.47 -29.95
N MET A 52 40.44 10.76 -28.99
CA MET A 52 40.13 10.65 -27.55
C MET A 52 39.08 11.67 -27.08
N ASP A 53 39.05 12.88 -27.66
CA ASP A 53 38.08 13.90 -27.27
C ASP A 53 36.66 13.51 -27.69
N ARG A 54 36.51 12.94 -28.88
CA ARG A 54 35.22 12.39 -29.34
C ARG A 54 34.75 11.25 -28.46
N PHE A 55 35.65 10.35 -28.07
CA PHE A 55 35.34 9.28 -27.11
C PHE A 55 34.79 9.84 -25.79
N ARG A 56 35.44 10.89 -25.25
CA ARG A 56 34.99 11.55 -24.00
C ARG A 56 33.66 12.28 -24.15
N GLU A 57 33.39 12.88 -25.31
CA GLU A 57 32.07 13.46 -25.62
C GLU A 57 30.98 12.40 -25.61
N VAL A 58 31.22 11.24 -26.23
CA VAL A 58 30.25 10.13 -26.25
C VAL A 58 30.03 9.58 -24.84
N GLU A 59 31.08 9.45 -24.04
CA GLU A 59 31.01 9.06 -22.62
C GLU A 59 30.15 10.04 -21.80
N SER A 60 30.35 11.35 -21.99
CA SER A 60 29.56 12.39 -21.31
C SER A 60 28.11 12.36 -21.78
N SER A 61 27.87 12.15 -23.08
CA SER A 61 26.53 11.98 -23.66
C SER A 61 25.81 10.70 -23.22
N ALA A 62 26.55 9.65 -22.82
CA ALA A 62 25.99 8.47 -22.20
C ALA A 62 25.44 8.77 -20.80
N LEU A 63 26.22 9.49 -19.98
CA LEU A 63 25.77 9.96 -18.67
C LEU A 63 24.60 10.94 -18.76
N MET A 64 24.62 11.90 -19.68
CA MET A 64 23.54 12.89 -19.87
C MET A 64 22.20 12.27 -20.24
N ARG A 65 22.20 11.04 -20.78
CA ARG A 65 20.98 10.31 -21.13
C ARG A 65 20.42 9.48 -19.98
N LEU A 66 21.11 9.39 -18.86
CA LEU A 66 20.54 8.81 -17.65
C LEU A 66 19.44 9.73 -17.13
N ALA A 67 18.19 9.28 -17.25
CA ALA A 67 17.06 9.98 -16.69
C ALA A 67 17.04 9.83 -15.16
N PRO A 68 16.52 10.84 -14.44
CA PRO A 68 16.03 10.63 -13.09
C PRO A 68 14.94 9.56 -13.11
N THR A 69 15.11 8.50 -12.34
CA THR A 69 14.13 7.42 -12.19
C THR A 69 14.08 6.99 -10.72
N PRO A 70 12.89 6.60 -10.22
CA PRO A 70 12.76 5.97 -8.91
C PRO A 70 13.53 4.65 -8.80
N SER A 71 13.72 3.95 -9.93
CA SER A 71 14.54 2.76 -9.99
C SER A 71 16.01 3.05 -9.68
N TRP A 72 16.70 2.02 -9.24
CA TRP A 72 18.12 2.05 -8.92
C TRP A 72 18.91 1.46 -10.07
N VAL A 73 20.00 2.13 -10.42
CA VAL A 73 20.93 1.68 -11.45
C VAL A 73 22.34 1.81 -10.91
N VAL A 74 23.13 0.75 -11.02
CA VAL A 74 24.56 0.77 -10.72
C VAL A 74 25.32 1.05 -12.01
N VAL A 75 26.10 2.12 -12.01
CA VAL A 75 26.83 2.60 -13.18
C VAL A 75 28.32 2.39 -12.96
N ASP A 76 28.95 1.53 -13.75
CA ASP A 76 30.41 1.53 -13.89
C ASP A 76 30.80 2.69 -14.81
N THR A 77 31.42 3.71 -14.22
CA THR A 77 31.77 4.95 -14.94
C THR A 77 32.98 4.79 -15.86
N GLY A 78 33.62 3.61 -15.90
CA GLY A 78 34.92 3.48 -16.54
C GLY A 78 35.99 4.32 -15.83
N GLY A 79 37.20 4.35 -16.40
CA GLY A 79 38.32 5.11 -15.83
C GLY A 79 38.35 6.58 -16.24
N GLY A 80 37.66 6.95 -17.32
CA GLY A 80 37.73 8.26 -17.98
C GLY A 80 36.66 9.24 -17.53
N ALA A 81 35.42 8.77 -17.39
CA ALA A 81 34.26 9.64 -17.14
C ALA A 81 34.43 10.60 -15.96
N PRO A 82 34.99 10.18 -14.81
CA PRO A 82 35.11 11.05 -13.64
C PRO A 82 36.13 12.17 -13.79
N ILE A 83 36.95 12.20 -14.85
CA ILE A 83 37.98 13.25 -15.04
C ILE A 83 37.32 14.61 -15.31
N ARG A 84 36.23 14.62 -16.08
CA ARG A 84 35.44 15.82 -16.38
C ARG A 84 34.61 16.24 -15.17
N GLU A 85 34.70 17.52 -14.81
CA GLU A 85 33.96 18.07 -13.70
C GLU A 85 32.46 18.06 -13.96
N GLU A 86 32.05 18.31 -15.21
CA GLU A 86 30.66 18.29 -15.65
C GLU A 86 30.02 16.92 -15.43
N ASN A 87 30.78 15.84 -15.68
CA ASN A 87 30.33 14.47 -15.45
C ASN A 87 30.15 14.21 -13.95
N ARG A 88 31.10 14.63 -13.11
CA ARG A 88 30.97 14.47 -11.65
C ARG A 88 29.78 15.27 -11.09
N ALA A 89 29.59 16.51 -11.56
CA ALA A 89 28.44 17.33 -11.19
C ALA A 89 27.10 16.66 -11.59
N LEU A 90 27.03 16.09 -12.80
CA LEU A 90 25.87 15.34 -13.25
C LEU A 90 25.63 14.08 -12.42
N MET A 91 26.68 13.31 -12.12
CA MET A 91 26.57 12.12 -11.26
C MET A 91 25.98 12.48 -9.89
N ARG A 92 26.46 13.55 -9.24
CA ARG A 92 25.90 14.03 -7.95
C ARG A 92 24.45 14.45 -8.03
N LYS A 93 24.04 15.05 -9.15
CA LYS A 93 22.65 15.44 -9.37
C LYS A 93 21.74 14.22 -9.51
N LEU A 94 22.25 13.14 -10.13
CA LEU A 94 21.48 11.95 -10.44
C LEU A 94 21.52 10.87 -9.35
N GLY A 95 22.51 10.91 -8.47
CA GLY A 95 22.69 9.88 -7.46
C GLY A 95 23.99 10.02 -6.68
N LEU A 96 24.49 8.87 -6.21
CA LEU A 96 25.62 8.79 -5.29
C LEU A 96 26.89 8.34 -6.02
N ILE A 97 28.00 9.04 -5.78
CA ILE A 97 29.33 8.69 -6.26
C ILE A 97 30.05 7.85 -5.20
N ILE A 98 30.27 6.58 -5.50
CA ILE A 98 30.96 5.61 -4.66
C ILE A 98 32.37 5.37 -5.22
N GLY A 99 33.38 5.84 -4.49
CA GLY A 99 34.79 5.63 -4.81
C GLY A 99 35.26 4.22 -4.43
N LEU A 100 36.00 3.57 -5.32
CA LEU A 100 36.80 2.38 -5.03
C LEU A 100 38.29 2.77 -5.06
N ARG A 101 38.97 2.53 -3.94
CA ARG A 101 40.40 2.82 -3.77
C ARG A 101 41.16 1.53 -3.46
N GLY A 102 42.42 1.46 -3.86
CA GLY A 102 43.33 0.39 -3.47
C GLY A 102 44.77 0.75 -3.78
N SER A 103 45.67 -0.12 -3.38
CA SER A 103 47.12 -0.03 -3.55
C SER A 103 47.53 0.03 -5.02
N LEU A 104 48.77 0.48 -5.25
CA LEU A 104 49.41 0.42 -6.56
C LEU A 104 49.42 -1.02 -7.10
N ASP A 105 49.67 -2.00 -6.23
CA ASP A 105 49.73 -3.41 -6.59
C ASP A 105 48.37 -3.92 -7.06
N ARG A 106 47.29 -3.59 -6.33
CA ARG A 106 45.92 -3.95 -6.70
C ARG A 106 45.52 -3.37 -8.06
N VAL A 107 45.81 -2.09 -8.29
CA VAL A 107 45.51 -1.42 -9.58
C VAL A 107 46.34 -2.04 -10.71
N ALA A 108 47.64 -2.27 -10.48
CA ALA A 108 48.53 -2.87 -11.47
C ALA A 108 48.08 -4.28 -11.87
N SER A 109 47.74 -5.14 -10.90
CA SER A 109 47.22 -6.49 -11.16
C SER A 109 45.91 -6.46 -11.95
N GLY A 110 44.99 -5.54 -11.62
CA GLY A 110 43.74 -5.38 -12.35
C GLY A 110 43.92 -4.87 -13.79
N ILE A 111 44.87 -3.96 -14.02
CA ILE A 111 45.24 -3.52 -15.36
C ILE A 111 45.84 -4.70 -16.15
N ALA A 112 46.76 -5.46 -15.54
CA ALA A 112 47.35 -6.64 -16.18
C ALA A 112 46.29 -7.67 -16.58
N ALA A 113 45.33 -7.97 -15.69
CA ALA A 113 44.24 -8.91 -15.96
C ALA A 113 43.28 -8.46 -17.09
N THR A 114 43.26 -7.16 -17.41
CA THR A 114 42.41 -6.59 -18.47
C THR A 114 43.19 -6.15 -19.71
N GLN A 115 44.51 -6.39 -19.74
CA GLN A 115 45.41 -5.95 -20.79
C GLN A 115 45.08 -6.58 -22.16
N GLN A 116 44.59 -7.83 -22.18
CA GLN A 116 44.09 -8.49 -23.40
C GLN A 116 42.88 -7.74 -24.03
N LYS A 117 42.07 -7.03 -23.23
CA LYS A 117 40.94 -6.22 -23.72
C LYS A 117 41.38 -4.82 -24.20
N ARG A 118 42.64 -4.44 -24.02
CA ARG A 118 43.17 -3.08 -24.28
C ARG A 118 44.55 -3.14 -24.94
N PRO A 119 44.66 -3.66 -26.19
CA PRO A 119 45.91 -3.99 -26.86
C PRO A 119 46.82 -2.80 -27.26
N TYR A 120 46.47 -1.56 -26.89
CA TYR A 120 47.22 -0.35 -27.24
C TYR A 120 48.08 0.22 -26.11
N GLN A 121 48.17 -0.48 -24.99
CA GLN A 121 48.96 -0.05 -23.84
C GLN A 121 50.36 -0.67 -23.92
N ASN A 122 51.27 -0.02 -24.64
CA ASN A 122 52.70 -0.38 -24.71
C ASN A 122 53.49 -0.02 -23.42
N VAL A 123 52.81 0.06 -22.28
CA VAL A 123 53.39 0.46 -20.99
C VAL A 123 53.13 -0.66 -19.98
N ALA A 124 54.12 -0.98 -19.16
CA ALA A 124 53.98 -1.99 -18.12
C ALA A 124 52.79 -1.66 -17.19
N PRO A 125 51.95 -2.63 -16.80
CA PRO A 125 50.76 -2.38 -15.99
C PRO A 125 51.01 -1.58 -14.71
N ARG A 126 52.15 -1.83 -14.05
CA ARG A 126 52.56 -1.13 -12.83
C ARG A 126 52.86 0.35 -13.07
N ASP A 127 53.57 0.69 -14.14
CA ASP A 127 53.86 2.07 -14.49
C ASP A 127 52.61 2.80 -14.93
N ARG A 128 51.73 2.13 -15.68
CA ARG A 128 50.42 2.68 -16.04
C ARG A 128 49.57 2.95 -14.81
N ALA A 129 49.53 2.03 -13.84
CA ALA A 129 48.83 2.23 -12.58
C ALA A 129 49.37 3.45 -11.83
N ARG A 130 50.70 3.59 -11.70
CA ARG A 130 51.34 4.73 -11.05
C ARG A 130 51.00 6.05 -11.73
N GLN A 131 51.05 6.08 -13.06
CA GLN A 131 50.68 7.25 -13.85
C GLN A 131 49.23 7.65 -13.62
N VAL A 132 48.28 6.71 -13.75
CA VAL A 132 46.85 7.01 -13.61
C VAL A 132 46.48 7.47 -12.20
N LEU A 133 47.03 6.81 -11.18
CA LEU A 133 46.81 7.20 -9.78
C LEU A 133 47.32 8.62 -9.48
N ARG A 134 48.42 9.04 -10.12
CA ARG A 134 48.97 10.39 -9.98
C ARG A 134 48.16 11.41 -10.76
N GLU A 135 47.93 11.18 -12.05
CA GLU A 135 47.27 12.14 -12.96
C GLU A 135 45.80 12.37 -12.62
N ARG A 136 45.09 11.35 -12.11
CA ARG A 136 43.64 11.40 -11.88
C ARG A 136 43.26 11.45 -10.41
N ARG A 137 44.22 11.71 -9.51
CA ARG A 137 44.04 11.70 -8.05
C ARG A 137 42.85 12.55 -7.61
N THR A 138 42.78 13.79 -8.08
CA THR A 138 41.72 14.74 -7.70
C THR A 138 40.35 14.24 -8.12
N ALA A 139 40.24 13.74 -9.36
CA ALA A 139 38.98 13.21 -9.89
C ALA A 139 38.48 11.97 -9.14
N TYR A 140 39.38 11.07 -8.73
CA TYR A 140 39.00 9.87 -7.98
C TYR A 140 38.79 10.10 -6.47
N ALA A 141 39.28 11.22 -5.93
CA ALA A 141 39.01 11.63 -4.56
C ALA A 141 37.65 12.33 -4.41
N ASP A 142 37.12 12.89 -5.49
CA ASP A 142 35.87 13.65 -5.53
C ASP A 142 34.64 12.72 -5.54
N THR A 143 34.44 11.99 -4.43
CA THR A 143 33.37 10.99 -4.24
C THR A 143 32.61 11.25 -2.95
N ASP A 144 31.35 10.81 -2.85
CA ASP A 144 30.53 11.01 -1.65
C ASP A 144 30.92 10.03 -0.52
N VAL A 145 31.43 8.86 -0.89
CA VAL A 145 31.98 7.85 0.02
C VAL A 145 33.05 7.03 -0.72
N THR A 146 34.06 6.54 -0.01
CA THR A 146 35.12 5.70 -0.60
C THR A 146 35.28 4.40 0.18
N PHE A 147 35.45 3.29 -0.55
CA PHE A 147 35.74 1.97 0.00
C PHE A 147 37.11 1.51 -0.45
N ASP A 148 37.88 0.98 0.50
CA ASP A 148 39.15 0.31 0.23
C ASP A 148 38.88 -1.12 -0.24
N VAL A 149 39.52 -1.53 -1.34
CA VAL A 149 39.36 -2.86 -1.94
C VAL A 149 40.61 -3.73 -1.79
N ASP A 150 41.65 -3.23 -1.13
CA ASP A 150 42.84 -4.05 -0.85
C ASP A 150 42.50 -5.21 0.08
N GLY A 151 42.94 -6.42 -0.30
CA GLY A 151 42.65 -7.65 0.46
C GLY A 151 41.21 -8.14 0.41
N ALA A 152 40.27 -7.32 -0.09
CA ALA A 152 38.86 -7.67 -0.18
C ALA A 152 38.49 -8.38 -1.49
N THR A 153 37.61 -9.36 -1.38
CA THR A 153 36.93 -9.95 -2.53
C THR A 153 35.89 -8.99 -3.11
N VAL A 154 35.43 -9.30 -4.33
CA VAL A 154 34.36 -8.53 -5.00
C VAL A 154 33.08 -8.54 -4.15
N ASP A 155 32.73 -9.71 -3.59
CA ASP A 155 31.54 -9.86 -2.76
C ASP A 155 31.66 -9.11 -1.42
N GLU A 156 32.82 -9.13 -0.76
CA GLU A 156 33.03 -8.35 0.46
C GLU A 156 32.91 -6.86 0.21
N THR A 157 33.47 -6.38 -0.90
CA THR A 157 33.36 -4.98 -1.30
C THR A 157 31.90 -4.59 -1.56
N ALA A 158 31.18 -5.38 -2.36
CA ALA A 158 29.78 -5.13 -2.67
C ALA A 158 28.89 -5.18 -1.41
N ARG A 159 29.11 -6.17 -0.52
CA ARG A 159 28.41 -6.27 0.77
C ARG A 159 28.70 -5.08 1.68
N ALA A 160 29.93 -4.61 1.76
CA ALA A 160 30.29 -3.45 2.58
C ALA A 160 29.55 -2.18 2.09
N ILE A 161 29.52 -1.96 0.78
CA ILE A 161 28.77 -0.85 0.17
C ILE A 161 27.27 -1.00 0.46
N ALA A 162 26.70 -2.19 0.24
CA ALA A 162 25.29 -2.45 0.46
C ALA A 162 24.89 -2.26 1.93
N ALA A 163 25.68 -2.78 2.87
CA ALA A 163 25.45 -2.63 4.29
C ALA A 163 25.49 -1.16 4.71
N TRP A 164 26.48 -0.39 4.26
CA TRP A 164 26.56 1.05 4.53
C TRP A 164 25.35 1.81 3.98
N LEU A 165 24.89 1.50 2.77
CA LEU A 165 23.67 2.08 2.19
C LEU A 165 22.43 1.77 3.03
N VAL A 166 22.31 0.52 3.50
CA VAL A 166 21.14 0.04 4.25
C VAL A 166 21.06 0.60 5.68
N SER A 167 22.18 0.66 6.40
CA SER A 167 22.17 0.92 7.85
C SER A 167 22.72 2.29 8.26
N ALA A 168 23.67 2.85 7.50
CA ALA A 168 24.29 4.13 7.85
C ALA A 168 23.68 5.29 7.05
N ARG A 169 23.66 5.16 5.72
CA ARG A 169 23.27 6.24 4.81
C ARG A 169 21.75 6.34 4.60
N GLY A 170 21.08 5.22 4.36
CA GLY A 170 19.66 5.18 4.00
C GLY A 170 19.29 6.02 2.78
N VAL A 171 18.00 6.25 2.62
CA VAL A 171 17.42 7.17 1.63
C VAL A 171 16.61 8.24 2.35
N ARG A 172 16.68 9.48 1.82
CA ARG A 172 15.87 10.61 2.26
C ARG A 172 15.08 11.14 1.07
N ILE A 173 13.78 11.32 1.25
CA ILE A 173 12.88 11.92 0.27
C ILE A 173 12.17 13.08 0.96
N ASP A 174 12.21 14.25 0.35
CA ASP A 174 11.51 15.44 0.84
C ASP A 174 10.20 15.60 0.06
N VAL A 175 9.07 15.58 0.76
CA VAL A 175 7.72 15.67 0.19
C VAL A 175 7.16 17.06 0.50
N ALA A 176 7.08 17.90 -0.54
CA ALA A 176 6.48 19.23 -0.42
C ALA A 176 4.96 19.12 -0.28
N GLY A 177 4.38 20.02 0.52
CA GLY A 177 2.93 20.16 0.69
C GLY A 177 2.56 21.62 0.98
N PRO A 178 1.36 22.08 0.59
CA PRO A 178 0.93 23.47 0.63
C PRO A 178 0.62 23.96 2.05
N GLU A 179 0.45 23.03 2.99
CA GLU A 179 0.06 23.32 4.38
C GLU A 179 1.25 23.66 5.27
N ARG A 180 2.49 23.48 4.79
CA ARG A 180 3.71 23.70 5.58
C ARG A 180 4.76 24.45 4.76
N ALA A 181 5.48 25.34 5.44
CA ALA A 181 6.62 26.06 4.86
C ALA A 181 7.81 25.13 4.58
N THR A 182 7.95 24.04 5.33
CA THR A 182 9.02 23.04 5.18
C THR A 182 8.46 21.71 4.68
N PRO A 183 9.18 21.00 3.79
CA PRO A 183 8.74 19.71 3.29
C PRO A 183 8.77 18.65 4.40
N SER A 184 7.87 17.67 4.28
CA SER A 184 7.88 16.46 5.11
C SER A 184 9.08 15.59 4.75
N ARG A 185 9.81 15.08 5.74
CA ARG A 185 11.00 14.26 5.52
C ARG A 185 10.70 12.78 5.66
N VAL A 186 10.79 12.01 4.59
CA VAL A 186 10.73 10.54 4.62
C VAL A 186 12.16 9.99 4.69
N LEU A 187 12.48 9.28 5.77
CA LEU A 187 13.76 8.63 6.00
C LEU A 187 13.58 7.11 5.97
N ILE A 188 14.36 6.42 5.15
CA ILE A 188 14.27 4.97 4.94
C ILE A 188 15.65 4.37 5.19
N ARG A 189 15.79 3.58 6.26
CA ARG A 189 17.07 2.98 6.67
C ARG A 189 16.81 1.90 7.72
N ALA A 190 17.67 0.89 7.82
CA ALA A 190 17.61 -0.05 8.94
C ALA A 190 18.20 0.57 10.21
N GLY A 191 17.57 0.35 11.38
CA GLY A 191 18.04 0.89 12.67
C GLY A 191 17.75 2.40 12.83
N LEU A 192 16.65 2.88 12.25
CA LEU A 192 16.18 4.26 12.46
C LEU A 192 15.58 4.49 13.83
N LEU A 193 14.99 3.49 14.48
CA LEU A 193 14.36 3.64 15.79
C LEU A 193 15.31 4.27 16.82
N ASP A 194 16.59 3.86 16.81
CA ASP A 194 17.63 4.41 17.68
C ASP A 194 17.97 5.88 17.41
N HIS A 195 17.56 6.42 16.25
CA HIS A 195 17.96 7.74 15.75
C HIS A 195 16.78 8.70 15.50
N VAL A 196 15.55 8.31 15.87
CA VAL A 196 14.37 9.18 15.70
C VAL A 196 14.50 10.48 16.49
N GLY A 197 14.96 10.42 17.74
CA GLY A 197 15.13 11.60 18.60
C GLY A 197 16.02 12.69 17.99
N PRO A 198 17.29 12.39 17.64
CA PRO A 198 18.17 13.31 16.94
C PRO A 198 17.54 13.97 15.72
N HIS A 199 16.89 13.19 14.85
CA HIS A 199 16.24 13.74 13.67
C HIS A 199 15.06 14.67 14.00
N LEU A 200 14.25 14.36 15.01
CA LEU A 200 13.16 15.24 15.45
C LEU A 200 13.71 16.53 16.10
N ALA A 201 14.81 16.43 16.85
CA ALA A 201 15.47 17.59 17.42
C ALA A 201 15.99 18.54 16.32
N ASP A 202 16.54 18.02 15.23
CA ASP A 202 16.95 18.80 14.05
C ASP A 202 15.76 19.50 13.36
N LEU A 203 14.56 18.91 13.44
CA LEU A 203 13.31 19.50 12.94
C LEU A 203 12.66 20.47 13.93
N GLY A 204 13.33 20.77 15.04
CA GLY A 204 12.88 21.74 16.04
C GLY A 204 11.83 21.20 17.02
N TRP A 205 11.68 19.89 17.17
CA TRP A 205 10.79 19.31 18.17
C TRP A 205 11.33 19.52 19.58
N ARG A 206 10.51 19.97 20.52
CA ARG A 206 10.92 20.27 21.91
C ARG A 206 9.79 19.92 22.90
N GLY A 207 10.14 19.73 24.16
CA GLY A 207 9.14 19.56 25.24
C GLY A 207 8.53 18.16 25.30
N GLN A 208 7.20 18.10 25.49
CA GLN A 208 6.44 16.88 25.74
C GLN A 208 5.92 16.26 24.43
N VAL A 209 6.30 15.00 24.16
CA VAL A 209 5.92 14.23 22.97
C VAL A 209 5.03 13.06 23.39
N ALA A 210 3.94 12.83 22.64
CA ALA A 210 3.11 11.65 22.83
C ALA A 210 3.44 10.55 21.81
N VAL A 211 3.85 9.37 22.27
CA VAL A 211 3.99 8.17 21.42
C VAL A 211 2.67 7.40 21.46
N VAL A 212 2.00 7.29 20.31
CA VAL A 212 0.73 6.56 20.16
C VAL A 212 1.00 5.24 19.45
N SER A 213 0.60 4.12 20.06
CA SER A 213 0.88 2.77 19.57
C SER A 213 -0.17 1.75 19.99
N ASP A 214 -0.28 0.64 19.26
CA ASP A 214 -1.00 -0.55 19.76
C ASP A 214 -0.10 -1.39 20.69
N ALA A 215 -0.72 -2.30 21.46
CA ALA A 215 0.00 -3.08 22.47
C ALA A 215 1.10 -3.99 21.91
N GLN A 216 0.88 -4.62 20.74
CA GLN A 216 1.86 -5.54 20.16
C GLN A 216 3.06 -4.78 19.59
N THR A 217 2.81 -3.67 18.91
CA THR A 217 3.87 -2.80 18.39
C THR A 217 4.68 -2.19 19.53
N ALA A 218 4.01 -1.69 20.57
CA ALA A 218 4.67 -1.07 21.71
C ALA A 218 5.61 -2.03 22.43
N ALA A 219 5.17 -3.27 22.66
CA ALA A 219 5.97 -4.30 23.33
C ALA A 219 7.29 -4.60 22.60
N ARG A 220 7.37 -4.34 21.29
CA ARG A 220 8.56 -4.60 20.48
C ARG A 220 9.47 -3.37 20.34
N TYR A 221 8.89 -2.20 20.11
CA TYR A 221 9.64 -1.07 19.54
C TYR A 221 9.59 0.21 20.38
N GLU A 222 8.69 0.30 21.36
CA GLU A 222 8.54 1.53 22.12
C GLU A 222 9.78 1.87 22.94
N SER A 223 10.44 0.87 23.54
CA SER A 223 11.59 1.12 24.41
C SER A 223 12.76 1.75 23.67
N ASP A 224 13.05 1.30 22.45
CA ASP A 224 14.11 1.86 21.60
C ASP A 224 13.77 3.27 21.14
N LEU A 225 12.51 3.51 20.73
CA LEU A 225 12.04 4.84 20.36
C LEU A 225 12.13 5.81 21.53
N VAL A 226 11.63 5.43 22.71
CA VAL A 226 11.67 6.27 23.93
C VAL A 226 13.11 6.58 24.32
N ARG A 227 14.02 5.60 24.23
CA ARG A 227 15.46 5.82 24.47
C ARG A 227 16.05 6.84 23.50
N SER A 228 15.73 6.73 22.21
CA SER A 228 16.17 7.69 21.19
C SER A 228 15.67 9.11 21.47
N LEU A 229 14.38 9.26 21.81
CA LEU A 229 13.79 10.56 22.17
C LEU A 229 14.44 11.16 23.43
N GLY A 230 14.68 10.33 24.45
CA GLY A 230 15.32 10.75 25.69
C GLY A 230 16.77 11.24 25.50
N SER A 231 17.50 10.70 24.52
CA SER A 231 18.90 11.09 24.24
C SER A 231 19.06 12.57 23.86
N VAL A 232 17.98 13.23 23.42
CA VAL A 232 17.94 14.65 23.06
C VAL A 232 17.04 15.48 23.98
N GLY A 233 16.64 14.91 25.13
CA GLY A 233 15.85 15.61 26.14
C GLY A 233 14.35 15.78 25.83
N LEU A 234 13.82 15.05 24.84
CA LEU A 234 12.37 15.02 24.59
C LEU A 234 11.66 14.20 25.67
N LYS A 235 10.69 14.81 26.37
CA LYS A 235 9.92 14.14 27.42
C LYS A 235 8.80 13.33 26.79
N THR A 236 8.74 12.04 27.04
CA THR A 236 7.76 11.16 26.38
C THR A 236 6.62 10.76 27.31
N VAL A 237 5.39 10.78 26.77
CA VAL A 237 4.25 10.02 27.32
C VAL A 237 3.81 8.99 26.30
N THR A 238 3.41 7.80 26.76
CA THR A 238 3.01 6.70 25.89
C THR A 238 1.50 6.49 26.00
N LEU A 239 0.81 6.43 24.86
CA LEU A 239 -0.64 6.30 24.77
C LEU A 239 -0.98 5.08 23.93
N ARG A 240 -1.91 4.25 24.43
CA ARG A 240 -2.30 3.02 23.77
C ARG A 240 -3.59 3.17 22.98
N VAL A 241 -3.65 2.51 21.82
CA VAL A 241 -4.87 2.32 21.03
C VAL A 241 -5.11 0.84 20.73
N PRO A 242 -6.37 0.42 20.47
CA PRO A 242 -6.63 -0.92 19.94
C PRO A 242 -5.92 -1.14 18.60
N ALA A 243 -5.47 -2.37 18.34
CA ALA A 243 -4.86 -2.74 17.08
C ALA A 243 -5.88 -2.74 15.92
N GLY A 244 -5.38 -2.42 14.72
CA GLY A 244 -6.15 -2.42 13.47
C GLY A 244 -7.30 -1.40 13.46
N GLU A 245 -8.32 -1.65 12.64
CA GLU A 245 -9.43 -0.71 12.42
C GLU A 245 -10.24 -0.39 13.69
N ARG A 246 -10.18 -1.24 14.72
CA ARG A 246 -10.82 -0.94 16.02
C ARG A 246 -10.22 0.31 16.70
N GLY A 247 -8.99 0.67 16.36
CA GLY A 247 -8.34 1.90 16.83
C GLY A 247 -8.91 3.17 16.20
N LYS A 248 -9.57 3.07 15.04
CA LYS A 248 -10.04 4.20 14.25
C LYS A 248 -11.47 4.59 14.58
N GLN A 249 -11.75 4.79 15.86
CA GLN A 249 -13.11 5.14 16.32
C GLN A 249 -13.10 6.50 17.00
N PHE A 250 -14.19 7.26 16.85
CA PHE A 250 -14.34 8.58 17.49
C PHE A 250 -14.05 8.55 19.00
N ARG A 251 -14.54 7.52 19.71
CA ARG A 251 -14.28 7.35 21.15
C ARG A 251 -12.79 7.23 21.49
N ILE A 252 -11.99 6.65 20.59
CA ILE A 252 -10.54 6.52 20.77
C ILE A 252 -9.86 7.87 20.55
N ALA A 253 -10.24 8.61 19.49
CA ALA A 253 -9.76 9.96 19.27
C ALA A 253 -10.10 10.90 20.44
N ALA A 254 -11.33 10.83 20.96
CA ALA A 254 -11.76 11.59 22.14
C ALA A 254 -10.91 11.32 23.38
N ARG A 255 -10.60 10.05 23.65
CA ARG A 255 -9.70 9.67 24.75
C ARG A 255 -8.28 10.20 24.55
N LEU A 256 -7.77 10.15 23.32
CA LEU A 256 -6.45 10.68 23.01
C LEU A 256 -6.39 12.20 23.24
N TRP A 257 -7.36 12.99 22.78
CA TRP A 257 -7.42 14.43 23.08
C TRP A 257 -7.40 14.73 24.58
N ALA A 258 -8.21 14.01 25.35
CA ALA A 258 -8.24 14.17 26.82
C ALA A 258 -6.87 13.86 27.45
N SER A 259 -6.20 12.80 26.98
CA SER A 259 -4.89 12.39 27.48
C SER A 259 -3.79 13.41 27.11
N LEU A 260 -3.80 13.93 25.87
CA LEU A 260 -2.85 14.96 25.44
C LEU A 260 -2.99 16.22 26.29
N ALA A 261 -4.22 16.61 26.64
CA ALA A 261 -4.47 17.74 27.52
C ALA A 261 -3.96 17.49 28.95
N SER A 262 -4.23 16.31 29.53
CA SER A 262 -3.78 16.00 30.89
C SER A 262 -2.26 15.93 31.01
N TYR A 263 -1.57 15.48 29.96
CA TYR A 263 -0.11 15.42 29.90
C TYR A 263 0.53 16.70 29.36
N HIS A 264 -0.24 17.76 29.14
CA HIS A 264 0.27 19.07 28.69
C HIS A 264 1.10 18.98 27.40
N VAL A 265 0.70 18.10 26.47
CA VAL A 265 1.35 18.00 25.15
C VAL A 265 1.04 19.26 24.35
N GLY A 266 2.09 20.02 24.01
CA GLY A 266 1.99 21.30 23.30
C GLY A 266 2.30 21.20 21.80
N ARG A 267 2.29 22.35 21.12
CA ARG A 267 2.57 22.46 19.68
C ARG A 267 4.01 22.09 19.30
N ASP A 268 4.97 22.31 20.21
CA ASP A 268 6.39 22.06 19.95
C ASP A 268 6.79 20.59 20.05
N GLY A 269 6.02 19.77 20.78
CA GLY A 269 6.34 18.37 21.06
C GLY A 269 5.53 17.37 20.24
N GLY A 270 4.24 17.57 20.01
CA GLY A 270 3.50 16.79 19.01
C GLY A 270 3.23 15.31 19.34
N ILE A 271 2.84 14.57 18.30
CA ILE A 271 2.51 13.13 18.35
C ILE A 271 3.45 12.33 17.44
N ILE A 272 3.94 11.20 17.94
CA ILE A 272 4.61 10.17 17.15
C ILE A 272 3.68 8.96 17.04
N ALA A 273 3.30 8.60 15.82
CA ALA A 273 2.50 7.40 15.54
C ALA A 273 3.42 6.20 15.28
N LEU A 274 3.55 5.30 16.25
CA LEU A 274 4.34 4.07 16.17
C LEU A 274 3.41 2.89 15.88
N GLY A 275 3.35 2.45 14.63
CA GLY A 275 2.44 1.37 14.21
C GLY A 275 2.18 1.31 12.72
N GLY A 276 1.20 0.48 12.32
CA GLY A 276 0.72 0.44 10.93
C GLY A 276 -0.23 1.59 10.57
N GLY A 277 -0.82 1.53 9.37
CA GLY A 277 -1.70 2.57 8.83
C GLY A 277 -2.84 2.98 9.77
N SER A 278 -3.49 2.03 10.47
CA SER A 278 -4.61 2.36 11.36
C SER A 278 -4.20 3.21 12.57
N VAL A 279 -2.99 2.98 13.13
CA VAL A 279 -2.43 3.82 14.20
C VAL A 279 -2.06 5.20 13.65
N GLY A 280 -1.44 5.23 12.46
CA GLY A 280 -1.11 6.46 11.76
C GLY A 280 -2.34 7.34 11.50
N ASP A 281 -3.42 6.76 11.00
CA ASP A 281 -4.67 7.46 10.70
C ASP A 281 -5.28 8.14 11.93
N VAL A 282 -5.48 7.40 13.03
CA VAL A 282 -6.11 7.97 14.23
C VAL A 282 -5.18 8.98 14.93
N ALA A 283 -3.88 8.69 15.02
CA ALA A 283 -2.91 9.59 15.62
C ALA A 283 -2.76 10.89 14.81
N GLY A 284 -2.75 10.77 13.48
CA GLY A 284 -2.70 11.90 12.58
C GLY A 284 -3.95 12.77 12.64
N PHE A 285 -5.15 12.16 12.71
CA PHE A 285 -6.40 12.91 12.84
C PHE A 285 -6.49 13.64 14.18
N VAL A 286 -6.00 13.00 15.24
CA VAL A 286 -5.88 13.61 16.57
C VAL A 286 -4.89 14.78 16.53
N ALA A 287 -3.72 14.62 15.89
CA ALA A 287 -2.74 15.70 15.73
C ALA A 287 -3.29 16.88 14.92
N ALA A 288 -4.09 16.61 13.89
CA ALA A 288 -4.68 17.64 13.03
C ALA A 288 -5.69 18.53 13.78
N THR A 289 -6.46 17.93 14.69
CA THR A 289 -7.59 18.59 15.35
C THR A 289 -7.27 19.12 16.74
N TYR A 290 -6.32 18.50 17.46
CA TYR A 290 -5.89 18.94 18.77
C TYR A 290 -5.14 20.28 18.68
N LEU A 291 -5.54 21.26 19.50
CA LEU A 291 -5.02 22.65 19.43
C LEU A 291 -5.07 23.26 18.01
N ARG A 292 -5.98 22.80 17.14
CA ARG A 292 -6.05 23.21 15.72
C ARG A 292 -4.79 22.86 14.91
N GLY A 293 -4.10 21.78 15.29
CA GLY A 293 -2.90 21.30 14.61
C GLY A 293 -1.67 21.36 15.52
N ILE A 294 -1.11 20.18 15.80
CA ILE A 294 0.21 20.00 16.41
C ILE A 294 1.11 19.17 15.50
N ARG A 295 2.41 19.16 15.81
CA ARG A 295 3.41 18.38 15.06
C ARG A 295 3.07 16.88 15.06
N LEU A 296 3.42 16.22 13.97
CA LEU A 296 3.15 14.79 13.74
C LEU A 296 4.39 14.15 13.13
N ALA A 297 4.77 12.97 13.61
CA ALA A 297 5.73 12.11 12.94
C ALA A 297 5.19 10.67 12.87
N HIS A 298 5.47 9.97 11.78
CA HIS A 298 5.13 8.55 11.65
C HIS A 298 6.38 7.68 11.80
N VAL A 299 6.22 6.57 12.52
CA VAL A 299 7.19 5.47 12.57
C VAL A 299 6.44 4.22 12.11
N PRO A 300 6.23 4.06 10.79
CA PRO A 300 5.45 2.96 10.25
C PRO A 300 6.14 1.61 10.51
N THR A 301 5.38 0.64 11.04
CA THR A 301 5.89 -0.72 11.33
C THR A 301 5.38 -1.78 10.36
N THR A 302 4.71 -1.37 9.29
CA THR A 302 4.27 -2.24 8.20
C THR A 302 4.78 -1.73 6.86
N LEU A 303 5.00 -2.64 5.91
CA LEU A 303 5.42 -2.27 4.55
C LEU A 303 4.40 -1.34 3.87
N LEU A 304 3.10 -1.57 4.10
CA LEU A 304 2.03 -0.70 3.60
C LEU A 304 2.12 0.71 4.20
N GLY A 305 2.47 0.83 5.48
CA GLY A 305 2.68 2.13 6.12
C GLY A 305 3.86 2.90 5.51
N MET A 306 4.98 2.20 5.29
CA MET A 306 6.19 2.77 4.69
C MET A 306 5.99 3.19 3.22
N ALA A 307 5.21 2.41 2.46
CA ALA A 307 5.02 2.62 1.02
C ALA A 307 3.89 3.61 0.68
N ASP A 308 2.88 3.77 1.56
CA ASP A 308 1.68 4.53 1.23
C ASP A 308 1.11 5.31 2.43
N ALA A 309 0.64 4.62 3.48
CA ALA A 309 -0.26 5.25 4.46
C ALA A 309 0.39 6.39 5.27
N SER A 310 1.70 6.40 5.43
CA SER A 310 2.41 7.49 6.10
C SER A 310 2.81 8.64 5.18
N ILE A 311 2.60 8.52 3.86
CA ILE A 311 3.01 9.49 2.85
C ILE A 311 1.77 10.09 2.18
N GLY A 312 1.51 11.36 2.46
CA GLY A 312 0.41 12.12 1.84
C GLY A 312 -0.52 12.84 2.80
N GLY A 313 -0.35 12.66 4.11
CA GLY A 313 -1.06 13.43 5.14
C GLY A 313 -2.55 13.15 5.24
N LYS A 314 -3.09 12.12 4.57
CA LYS A 314 -4.47 11.69 4.82
C LYS A 314 -4.55 11.05 6.19
N THR A 315 -5.47 11.52 7.00
CA THR A 315 -5.71 10.98 8.33
C THR A 315 -7.20 10.92 8.58
N ALA A 316 -7.71 9.83 9.14
CA ALA A 316 -9.14 9.65 9.29
C ALA A 316 -9.51 8.68 10.41
N ILE A 317 -10.78 8.75 10.83
CA ILE A 317 -11.42 7.77 11.68
C ILE A 317 -12.68 7.23 10.99
N ASP A 318 -13.09 6.05 11.44
CA ASP A 318 -14.32 5.41 11.00
C ASP A 318 -15.50 5.90 11.85
N ILE A 319 -16.65 6.01 11.19
CA ILE A 319 -17.94 6.26 11.83
C ILE A 319 -18.91 5.15 11.43
N ALA A 320 -20.07 5.06 12.09
CA ALA A 320 -21.07 4.02 11.79
C ALA A 320 -21.49 4.01 10.31
N ALA A 321 -21.49 5.16 9.64
CA ALA A 321 -21.83 5.29 8.23
C ALA A 321 -20.76 4.75 7.26
N GLY A 322 -19.51 4.55 7.70
CA GLY A 322 -18.45 4.03 6.85
C GLY A 322 -17.04 4.36 7.32
N LYS A 323 -16.08 3.76 6.61
CA LYS A 323 -14.64 3.87 6.90
C LYS A 323 -14.05 5.16 6.33
N ASN A 324 -13.09 5.73 7.05
CA ASN A 324 -12.33 6.92 6.62
C ASN A 324 -13.17 8.14 6.21
N LEU A 325 -14.44 8.23 6.63
CA LEU A 325 -15.33 9.31 6.17
C LEU A 325 -15.08 10.64 6.90
N VAL A 326 -14.53 10.59 8.11
CA VAL A 326 -14.23 11.79 8.91
C VAL A 326 -12.71 11.87 9.08
N GLY A 327 -12.12 12.92 8.56
CA GLY A 327 -10.67 13.04 8.50
C GLY A 327 -10.18 14.44 8.19
N ALA A 328 -8.87 14.57 8.03
CA ALA A 328 -8.18 15.78 7.64
C ALA A 328 -6.97 15.45 6.77
N PHE A 329 -6.58 16.41 5.93
CA PHE A 329 -5.23 16.47 5.39
C PHE A 329 -4.35 17.14 6.46
N HIS A 330 -3.36 16.42 6.97
CA HIS A 330 -2.40 16.87 7.96
C HIS A 330 -1.07 16.17 7.73
N SER A 331 -0.15 16.87 7.07
CA SER A 331 1.15 16.31 6.70
C SER A 331 2.06 16.15 7.93
N PRO A 332 2.79 15.02 8.07
CA PRO A 332 3.76 14.85 9.14
C PRO A 332 5.00 15.73 8.91
N ASP A 333 5.72 16.09 9.97
CA ASP A 333 7.07 16.66 9.91
C ASP A 333 8.05 15.63 9.31
N ALA A 334 7.90 14.36 9.71
CA ALA A 334 8.76 13.27 9.26
C ALA A 334 8.08 11.89 9.26
N VAL A 335 8.59 10.99 8.43
CA VAL A 335 8.27 9.56 8.38
C VAL A 335 9.58 8.78 8.53
N PHE A 336 9.66 7.92 9.54
CA PHE A 336 10.83 7.09 9.83
C PHE A 336 10.55 5.63 9.49
N ALA A 337 10.84 5.24 8.25
CA ALA A 337 10.68 3.87 7.75
C ALA A 337 11.89 3.02 8.15
N ASP A 338 11.88 2.52 9.39
CA ASP A 338 12.89 1.58 9.87
C ASP A 338 12.71 0.20 9.25
N LEU A 339 13.60 -0.20 8.35
CA LEU A 339 13.47 -1.47 7.63
C LEU A 339 13.59 -2.71 8.53
N ALA A 340 14.30 -2.61 9.66
CA ALA A 340 14.56 -3.75 10.54
C ALA A 340 13.28 -4.27 11.21
N VAL A 341 12.28 -3.41 11.42
CA VAL A 341 11.02 -3.79 12.07
C VAL A 341 10.18 -4.75 11.22
N LEU A 342 10.42 -4.81 9.90
CA LEU A 342 9.72 -5.71 8.99
C LEU A 342 10.07 -7.18 9.23
N ALA A 343 11.19 -7.47 9.92
CA ALA A 343 11.56 -8.83 10.28
C ALA A 343 10.52 -9.53 11.17
N THR A 344 9.70 -8.78 11.90
CA THR A 344 8.61 -9.35 12.71
C THR A 344 7.23 -9.25 12.04
N LEU A 345 7.16 -8.73 10.81
CA LEU A 345 5.89 -8.48 10.14
C LEU A 345 5.32 -9.81 9.59
N PRO A 346 4.05 -10.15 9.87
CA PRO A 346 3.46 -11.36 9.31
C PRO A 346 3.51 -11.38 7.78
N PRO A 347 3.79 -12.54 7.14
CA PRO A 347 3.94 -12.63 5.68
C PRO A 347 2.74 -12.09 4.87
N ARG A 348 1.52 -12.23 5.42
CA ARG A 348 0.30 -11.65 4.81
C ARG A 348 0.33 -10.12 4.77
N GLN A 349 0.81 -9.49 5.84
CA GLN A 349 0.94 -8.03 5.92
C GLN A 349 2.07 -7.52 5.02
N LEU A 350 3.18 -8.28 4.91
CA LEU A 350 4.23 -8.00 3.94
C LEU A 350 3.66 -8.05 2.50
N SER A 351 2.88 -9.08 2.18
CA SER A 351 2.25 -9.25 0.87
C SER A 351 1.28 -8.12 0.55
N SER A 352 0.51 -7.64 1.54
CA SER A 352 -0.37 -6.48 1.39
C SER A 352 0.41 -5.20 1.07
N GLY A 353 1.55 -4.96 1.71
CA GLY A 353 2.40 -3.80 1.40
C GLY A 353 3.07 -3.92 0.03
N LEU A 354 3.49 -5.12 -0.36
CA LEU A 354 4.08 -5.41 -1.68
C LEU A 354 3.10 -5.10 -2.83
N ALA A 355 1.80 -5.26 -2.61
CA ALA A 355 0.80 -4.88 -3.62
C ALA A 355 0.87 -3.39 -3.94
N GLU A 356 1.05 -2.53 -2.93
CA GLU A 356 1.17 -1.09 -3.16
C GLU A 356 2.52 -0.68 -3.72
N VAL A 357 3.60 -1.32 -3.28
CA VAL A 357 4.92 -1.15 -3.91
C VAL A 357 4.86 -1.49 -5.41
N THR A 358 4.18 -2.58 -5.76
CA THR A 358 3.99 -3.01 -7.14
C THR A 358 3.20 -1.96 -7.92
N LYS A 359 2.09 -1.45 -7.37
CA LYS A 359 1.31 -0.37 -7.99
C LYS A 359 2.18 0.86 -8.26
N CYS A 360 2.95 1.31 -7.27
CA CYS A 360 3.86 2.44 -7.44
C CYS A 360 4.92 2.19 -8.53
N ALA A 361 5.47 0.98 -8.62
CA ALA A 361 6.41 0.64 -9.68
C ALA A 361 5.78 0.76 -11.08
N PHE A 362 4.53 0.31 -11.26
CA PHE A 362 3.79 0.47 -12.52
C PHE A 362 3.48 1.93 -12.87
N LEU A 363 3.28 2.78 -11.86
CA LEU A 363 3.06 4.22 -12.04
C LEU A 363 4.37 4.99 -12.34
N ALA A 364 5.52 4.45 -11.94
CA ALA A 364 6.82 5.07 -12.13
C ALA A 364 7.29 4.97 -13.58
N ASP A 365 7.78 3.78 -13.95
CA ASP A 365 8.38 3.50 -15.25
C ASP A 365 8.64 1.99 -15.42
N ARG A 366 9.02 1.59 -16.63
CA ARG A 366 9.32 0.19 -16.98
C ARG A 366 10.46 -0.39 -16.15
N GLU A 367 11.48 0.40 -15.82
CA GLU A 367 12.66 -0.10 -15.11
C GLU A 367 12.34 -0.37 -13.64
N SER A 368 11.47 0.44 -13.02
CA SER A 368 10.97 0.23 -11.66
C SER A 368 10.21 -1.08 -11.55
N VAL A 369 9.38 -1.43 -12.54
CA VAL A 369 8.71 -2.74 -12.62
C VAL A 369 9.74 -3.87 -12.76
N ALA A 370 10.72 -3.72 -13.66
CA ALA A 370 11.75 -4.72 -13.88
C ALA A 370 12.64 -4.94 -12.65
N GLN A 371 12.99 -3.88 -11.92
CA GLN A 371 13.74 -3.95 -10.68
C GLN A 371 12.99 -4.70 -9.58
N LEU A 372 11.71 -4.38 -9.39
CA LEU A 372 10.90 -5.09 -8.41
C LEU A 372 10.80 -6.57 -8.78
N ALA A 373 10.61 -6.89 -10.06
CA ALA A 373 10.58 -8.28 -10.54
C ALA A 373 11.89 -9.04 -10.25
N ARG A 374 13.06 -8.39 -10.44
CA ARG A 374 14.38 -8.99 -10.15
C ARG A 374 14.62 -9.26 -8.66
N SER A 375 13.92 -8.55 -7.76
CA SER A 375 14.20 -8.58 -6.31
C SER A 375 13.05 -9.12 -5.45
N LEU A 376 11.88 -9.41 -6.03
CA LEU A 376 10.65 -9.75 -5.32
C LEU A 376 10.82 -10.89 -4.30
N GLU A 377 11.45 -11.99 -4.70
CA GLU A 377 11.66 -13.14 -3.82
C GLU A 377 12.57 -12.81 -2.63
N ARG A 378 13.52 -11.91 -2.82
CA ARG A 378 14.40 -11.49 -1.73
C ARG A 378 13.74 -10.48 -0.80
N VAL A 379 12.86 -9.63 -1.33
CA VAL A 379 11.99 -8.79 -0.48
C VAL A 379 11.16 -9.69 0.43
N ARG A 380 10.58 -10.77 -0.12
CA ARG A 380 9.83 -11.77 0.66
C ARG A 380 10.70 -12.50 1.68
N ALA A 381 11.96 -12.74 1.36
CA ALA A 381 12.94 -13.36 2.24
C ALA A 381 13.53 -12.40 3.31
N GLY A 382 13.16 -11.12 3.33
CA GLY A 382 13.66 -10.17 4.31
C GLY A 382 15.01 -9.53 3.97
N ASP A 383 15.47 -9.61 2.72
CA ASP A 383 16.71 -8.95 2.29
C ASP A 383 16.57 -7.43 2.36
N LEU A 384 17.32 -6.81 3.27
CA LEU A 384 17.19 -5.38 3.56
C LEU A 384 17.57 -4.49 2.38
N GLY A 385 18.49 -4.92 1.51
CA GLY A 385 18.85 -4.20 0.29
C GLY A 385 17.68 -4.17 -0.71
N ALA A 386 17.08 -5.32 -0.98
CA ALA A 386 15.88 -5.43 -1.80
C ALA A 386 14.73 -4.59 -1.24
N ILE A 387 14.48 -4.69 0.07
CA ILE A 387 13.43 -3.94 0.76
C ILE A 387 13.69 -2.42 0.65
N LEU A 388 14.92 -1.95 0.90
CA LEU A 388 15.26 -0.54 0.80
C LEU A 388 14.91 0.02 -0.58
N ALA A 389 15.32 -0.68 -1.63
CA ALA A 389 15.07 -0.23 -3.00
C ALA A 389 13.57 -0.24 -3.33
N ALA A 390 12.83 -1.28 -2.91
CA ALA A 390 11.39 -1.41 -3.09
C ALA A 390 10.60 -0.29 -2.39
N VAL A 391 10.92 -0.02 -1.12
CA VAL A 391 10.28 1.07 -0.35
C VAL A 391 10.63 2.44 -0.94
N THR A 392 11.88 2.62 -1.42
CA THR A 392 12.32 3.86 -2.06
C THR A 392 11.49 4.17 -3.31
N ILE A 393 11.27 3.19 -4.20
CA ILE A 393 10.42 3.36 -5.38
C ILE A 393 9.02 3.85 -4.97
N ALA A 394 8.40 3.17 -4.01
CA ALA A 394 7.05 3.53 -3.56
C ALA A 394 6.99 4.94 -2.97
N ALA A 395 7.93 5.27 -2.08
CA ALA A 395 7.99 6.55 -1.41
C ALA A 395 8.30 7.72 -2.36
N GLU A 396 9.17 7.53 -3.37
CA GLU A 396 9.47 8.56 -4.36
C GLU A 396 8.26 8.84 -5.26
N VAL A 397 7.60 7.79 -5.76
CA VAL A 397 6.39 7.92 -6.58
C VAL A 397 5.29 8.60 -5.79
N LYS A 398 5.02 8.13 -4.56
CA LYS A 398 3.98 8.70 -3.71
C LYS A 398 4.30 10.15 -3.33
N GLY A 399 5.54 10.43 -2.95
CA GLY A 399 6.02 11.77 -2.64
C GLY A 399 5.85 12.72 -3.82
N GLY A 400 6.23 12.29 -5.03
CA GLY A 400 6.06 13.06 -6.26
C GLY A 400 4.60 13.38 -6.56
N ILE A 401 3.71 12.39 -6.48
CA ILE A 401 2.26 12.59 -6.67
C ILE A 401 1.70 13.56 -5.63
N VAL A 402 2.06 13.41 -4.35
CA VAL A 402 1.59 14.28 -3.26
C VAL A 402 2.09 15.70 -3.44
N SER A 403 3.34 15.90 -3.87
CA SER A 403 3.89 17.25 -4.08
C SER A 403 3.25 17.97 -5.27
N GLN A 404 2.81 17.23 -6.29
CA GLN A 404 2.09 17.80 -7.45
C GLN A 404 0.60 18.02 -7.16
N ASP A 405 -0.03 17.12 -6.40
CA ASP A 405 -1.45 17.18 -6.06
C ASP A 405 -1.70 16.90 -4.56
N PRO A 406 -1.43 17.91 -3.72
CA PRO A 406 -1.44 17.74 -2.27
C PRO A 406 -2.82 17.56 -1.65
N ARG A 407 -3.89 18.02 -2.33
CA ARG A 407 -5.28 18.00 -1.84
C ARG A 407 -6.22 17.14 -2.69
N GLU A 408 -5.69 16.37 -3.62
CA GLU A 408 -6.46 15.47 -4.50
C GLU A 408 -7.45 16.19 -5.42
N ALA A 409 -6.95 17.16 -6.19
CA ALA A 409 -7.70 17.85 -7.22
C ALA A 409 -7.72 17.12 -8.58
N GLY A 410 -6.92 16.06 -8.77
CA GLY A 410 -7.00 15.19 -9.96
C GLY A 410 -5.92 14.11 -10.08
N LEU A 411 -4.63 14.48 -10.13
CA LEU A 411 -3.51 13.54 -10.36
C LEU A 411 -3.45 12.42 -9.31
N ARG A 412 -3.90 12.69 -8.08
CA ARG A 412 -3.87 11.70 -7.00
C ARG A 412 -4.93 10.61 -7.13
N GLU A 413 -5.96 10.79 -7.96
CA GLU A 413 -6.92 9.73 -8.32
C GLU A 413 -6.28 8.60 -9.13
N LEU A 414 -5.18 8.87 -9.86
CA LEU A 414 -4.41 7.85 -10.60
C LEU A 414 -3.50 7.01 -9.67
N GLY A 415 -3.09 7.58 -8.53
CA GLY A 415 -2.24 6.94 -7.52
C GLY A 415 -3.02 6.01 -6.58
N HIS A 416 -4.33 6.16 -6.51
CA HIS A 416 -5.25 5.14 -6.04
C HIS A 416 -5.62 4.34 -7.30
N GLY A 417 -5.64 3.01 -7.30
CA GLY A 417 -6.21 2.30 -8.47
C GLY A 417 -7.63 2.84 -8.79
N PRO A 418 -8.17 2.63 -10.00
CA PRO A 418 -9.51 3.12 -10.31
C PRO A 418 -10.48 2.74 -9.17
N PRO A 419 -11.41 3.62 -8.76
CA PRO A 419 -12.47 3.20 -7.86
C PRO A 419 -13.09 1.95 -8.49
N PRO A 420 -13.38 0.89 -7.70
CA PRO A 420 -13.89 -0.36 -8.26
C PRO A 420 -15.03 -0.04 -9.22
N ALA A 421 -14.90 -0.50 -10.47
CA ALA A 421 -15.82 -0.17 -11.55
C ALA A 421 -17.28 -0.27 -11.07
N ARG A 422 -18.05 0.80 -11.24
CA ARG A 422 -19.51 0.75 -11.09
C ARG A 422 -20.04 -0.14 -12.22
N GLY A 423 -20.11 -1.45 -11.97
CA GLY A 423 -20.65 -2.43 -12.93
C GLY A 423 -19.78 -3.65 -13.25
N SER A 424 -18.84 -4.06 -12.40
CA SER A 424 -18.14 -5.37 -12.52
C SER A 424 -18.26 -6.15 -11.19
N PRO A 425 -18.50 -7.49 -11.23
CA PRO A 425 -19.02 -8.23 -10.08
C PRO A 425 -18.02 -8.28 -8.92
N ARG A 426 -18.50 -7.95 -7.72
CA ARG A 426 -17.79 -8.22 -6.46
C ARG A 426 -17.68 -9.73 -6.29
N SER A 427 -16.48 -10.25 -6.53
CA SER A 427 -16.07 -11.58 -6.07
C SER A 427 -16.18 -11.64 -4.54
N SER A 428 -16.79 -12.70 -4.07
CA SER A 428 -16.96 -13.07 -2.66
C SER A 428 -15.62 -13.48 -2.02
N GLY A 429 -15.46 -13.15 -0.74
CA GLY A 429 -14.77 -14.00 0.25
C GLY A 429 -13.36 -14.48 -0.06
N ALA A 430 -12.39 -13.56 -0.10
CA ALA A 430 -11.03 -13.81 0.37
C ALA A 430 -10.69 -12.65 1.33
N PRO A 431 -10.16 -12.89 2.56
CA PRO A 431 -9.88 -11.79 3.48
C PRO A 431 -8.78 -10.90 2.87
N ASN A 432 -9.21 -9.76 2.34
CA ASN A 432 -8.44 -8.74 1.62
C ASN A 432 -7.32 -9.26 0.72
N ALA A 433 -7.69 -10.01 -0.31
CA ALA A 433 -6.84 -10.25 -1.48
C ALA A 433 -7.71 -10.43 -2.73
N ARG A 434 -7.92 -9.34 -3.48
CA ARG A 434 -8.06 -9.25 -4.96
C ARG A 434 -8.58 -7.86 -5.38
N ALA A 435 -7.72 -6.86 -5.25
CA ALA A 435 -7.66 -5.63 -6.03
C ALA A 435 -6.39 -4.91 -5.54
N PRO A 436 -5.24 -5.08 -6.22
CA PRO A 436 -4.97 -4.37 -7.47
C PRO A 436 -4.28 -5.21 -8.57
N SER A 437 -4.28 -6.55 -8.51
CA SER A 437 -3.57 -7.36 -9.52
C SER A 437 -4.32 -7.57 -10.85
N GLN A 438 -5.63 -7.28 -10.92
CA GLN A 438 -6.43 -7.43 -12.16
C GLN A 438 -6.56 -6.14 -12.98
N GLY A 439 -6.21 -4.97 -12.44
CA GLY A 439 -6.38 -3.68 -13.13
C GLY A 439 -5.31 -3.35 -14.18
N CYS A 440 -4.16 -4.03 -14.18
CA CYS A 440 -3.04 -3.73 -15.08
C CYS A 440 -3.11 -4.39 -16.47
N LEU A 441 -4.09 -5.27 -16.72
CA LEU A 441 -4.10 -6.13 -17.91
C LEU A 441 -4.97 -5.65 -19.09
N GLU A 442 -5.68 -4.54 -18.97
CA GLU A 442 -6.50 -4.01 -20.07
C GLU A 442 -6.12 -2.56 -20.44
N LEU A 443 -5.09 -2.43 -21.29
CA LEU A 443 -4.89 -1.24 -22.12
C LEU A 443 -4.82 -1.71 -23.58
N ARG A 444 -5.94 -1.60 -24.31
CA ARG A 444 -5.98 -1.78 -25.77
C ARG A 444 -5.43 -0.52 -26.46
N PRO A 445 -4.65 -0.64 -27.55
CA PRO A 445 -4.15 0.52 -28.29
C PRO A 445 -5.28 1.21 -29.09
N PRO A 446 -5.16 2.52 -29.39
CA PRO A 446 -6.18 3.25 -30.13
C PRO A 446 -6.11 2.91 -31.63
N GLY A 447 -7.14 2.23 -32.13
CA GLY A 447 -7.45 2.08 -33.55
C GLY A 447 -8.38 3.19 -34.02
N GLN A 448 -8.13 3.68 -35.24
CA GLN A 448 -8.86 4.72 -35.95
C GLN A 448 -10.31 4.33 -36.26
N GLU A 449 -11.19 5.34 -36.31
CA GLU A 449 -12.47 5.52 -37.04
C GLU A 449 -13.40 6.37 -36.15
N GLY A 450 -13.97 7.53 -36.50
CA GLY A 450 -14.24 8.12 -37.80
C GLY A 450 -15.74 8.13 -38.08
N ALA A 451 -16.53 9.03 -37.48
CA ALA A 451 -17.73 9.63 -38.11
C ALA A 451 -18.38 10.68 -37.21
N ARG A 452 -18.35 11.93 -37.70
CA ARG A 452 -19.12 13.08 -37.20
C ARG A 452 -20.58 12.94 -37.63
N ARG A 453 -21.53 13.33 -36.78
CA ARG A 453 -22.77 14.00 -37.20
C ARG A 453 -23.15 15.12 -36.22
N GLN A 454 -23.28 16.32 -36.79
CA GLN A 454 -23.77 17.55 -36.18
C GLN A 454 -25.30 17.55 -36.09
N ALA A 455 -25.83 18.25 -35.07
CA ALA A 455 -27.06 19.05 -35.11
C ALA A 455 -27.04 19.93 -33.84
N SER A 456 -26.53 21.16 -33.93
CA SER A 456 -27.24 22.42 -34.19
C SER A 456 -27.95 23.00 -32.96
N LEU A 457 -27.39 24.14 -32.52
CA LEU A 457 -27.91 25.21 -31.65
C LEU A 457 -29.28 25.69 -32.19
N ASP A 458 -30.19 26.33 -31.46
CA ASP A 458 -30.03 27.49 -30.55
C ASP A 458 -31.40 27.83 -29.85
N PRO A 459 -31.67 28.99 -29.19
CA PRO A 459 -32.11 29.05 -27.78
C PRO A 459 -33.44 29.83 -27.53
N ALA A 460 -33.92 29.87 -26.28
CA ALA A 460 -34.68 31.01 -25.71
C ALA A 460 -34.96 30.84 -24.20
N ALA A 461 -34.62 31.87 -23.42
CA ALA A 461 -35.06 32.17 -22.05
C ALA A 461 -36.42 32.95 -22.09
N PRO A 462 -37.00 33.55 -21.00
CA PRO A 462 -36.55 33.71 -19.61
C PRO A 462 -37.63 33.63 -18.47
N ASP A 463 -37.14 33.71 -17.23
CA ASP A 463 -37.66 34.29 -15.96
C ASP A 463 -39.16 34.44 -15.64
N ARG A 464 -39.52 34.10 -14.38
CA ARG A 464 -40.17 35.02 -13.41
C ARG A 464 -40.33 34.48 -11.97
N ALA A 465 -39.70 35.22 -11.05
CA ALA A 465 -40.20 35.80 -9.78
C ALA A 465 -41.01 34.98 -8.74
N VAL A 466 -40.39 34.86 -7.54
CA VAL A 466 -40.86 35.31 -6.20
C VAL A 466 -42.37 35.31 -5.90
N GLN A 467 -42.79 34.50 -4.92
CA GLN A 467 -43.82 34.91 -3.94
C GLN A 467 -43.51 34.40 -2.52
N ARG A 468 -43.57 35.33 -1.56
CA ARG A 468 -43.68 35.11 -0.11
C ARG A 468 -45.14 34.79 0.23
N GLY A 469 -45.35 33.90 1.19
CA GLY A 469 -46.66 33.59 1.78
C GLY A 469 -46.50 33.10 3.22
N ASP A 470 -47.38 33.57 4.09
CA ASP A 470 -47.18 33.80 5.51
C ASP A 470 -47.66 32.64 6.43
N ARG A 471 -47.13 32.65 7.66
CA ARG A 471 -47.57 32.05 8.94
C ARG A 471 -48.87 31.19 9.02
N ARG A 472 -48.78 30.08 9.77
CA ARG A 472 -49.45 29.79 11.10
C ARG A 472 -49.70 28.28 11.28
N GLY A 473 -49.43 27.76 12.49
CA GLY A 473 -49.98 26.47 12.93
C GLY A 473 -49.18 25.74 14.03
N ARG A 474 -49.33 26.16 15.29
CA ARG A 474 -49.01 25.34 16.47
C ARG A 474 -50.10 24.26 16.66
N ALA A 475 -49.71 23.00 16.85
CA ALA A 475 -50.49 22.00 17.60
C ALA A 475 -49.52 20.90 18.10
N ARG A 476 -49.21 20.92 19.41
CA ARG A 476 -49.69 19.98 20.45
C ARG A 476 -48.94 18.66 20.49
N THR A 477 -48.02 18.63 21.45
CA THR A 477 -47.50 17.44 22.14
C THR A 477 -48.63 16.69 22.84
N SER A 478 -48.82 15.41 22.53
CA SER A 478 -49.47 14.45 23.41
C SER A 478 -48.67 13.16 23.44
N GLY A 479 -48.02 12.92 24.58
CA GLY A 479 -47.55 11.58 24.92
C GLY A 479 -48.74 10.66 25.12
N CYS A 480 -48.66 9.44 24.58
CA CYS A 480 -49.51 8.34 24.98
C CYS A 480 -48.62 7.17 25.40
N ARG A 481 -48.93 6.61 26.56
CA ARG A 481 -48.25 5.51 27.22
C ARG A 481 -48.57 4.18 26.50
N SER A 482 -47.56 3.32 26.48
CA SER A 482 -47.63 1.85 26.53
C SER A 482 -48.82 1.17 25.86
N ASP A 483 -48.57 0.67 24.65
CA ASP A 483 -49.29 -0.48 24.10
C ASP A 483 -48.31 -1.66 24.04
N ARG A 484 -48.23 -2.44 25.13
CA ARG A 484 -47.63 -3.78 25.09
C ARG A 484 -48.68 -4.73 24.50
N GLY A 485 -49.05 -4.49 23.24
CA GLY A 485 -49.77 -5.46 22.43
C GLY A 485 -48.86 -6.65 22.12
N ALA A 486 -49.39 -7.85 22.24
CA ALA A 486 -48.70 -9.12 22.04
C ALA A 486 -47.74 -9.09 20.83
N ARG A 487 -46.42 -9.11 21.09
CA ARG A 487 -45.43 -9.27 20.01
C ARG A 487 -45.58 -10.69 19.48
N GLY A 488 -45.92 -10.80 18.20
CA GLY A 488 -45.95 -12.09 17.50
C GLY A 488 -44.58 -12.76 17.55
N MET A 489 -44.56 -14.08 17.38
CA MET A 489 -43.33 -14.86 17.38
C MET A 489 -42.43 -14.41 16.22
N LYS A 490 -41.21 -13.94 16.51
CA LYS A 490 -40.28 -13.40 15.52
C LYS A 490 -39.54 -14.53 14.78
N LEU A 491 -39.66 -14.57 13.46
CA LEU A 491 -38.98 -15.51 12.57
C LEU A 491 -38.13 -14.78 11.53
N LEU A 492 -37.05 -15.39 11.07
CA LEU A 492 -36.12 -14.79 10.10
C LEU A 492 -36.29 -15.41 8.71
N PHE A 493 -36.27 -14.56 7.69
CA PHE A 493 -36.29 -14.94 6.27
C PHE A 493 -35.01 -14.45 5.61
N MET A 494 -34.05 -15.34 5.40
CA MET A 494 -32.68 -14.97 5.04
C MET A 494 -32.28 -15.46 3.65
N ASN A 495 -31.62 -14.60 2.88
CA ASN A 495 -31.21 -14.90 1.51
C ASN A 495 -29.78 -14.42 1.23
N GLY A 496 -28.96 -15.36 0.79
CA GLY A 496 -27.56 -15.14 0.45
C GLY A 496 -27.34 -14.56 -0.95
N PRO A 497 -26.10 -14.70 -1.46
CA PRO A 497 -25.68 -14.01 -2.67
C PRO A 497 -26.50 -14.34 -3.91
N ASN A 498 -26.73 -13.30 -4.72
CA ASN A 498 -27.43 -13.29 -6.01
C ASN A 498 -28.95 -13.51 -5.95
N LEU A 499 -29.55 -13.78 -4.79
CA LEU A 499 -31.00 -13.96 -4.72
C LEU A 499 -31.79 -12.66 -4.85
N ASN A 500 -31.16 -11.50 -4.68
CA ASN A 500 -31.74 -10.21 -5.06
C ASN A 500 -32.03 -10.09 -6.57
N LEU A 501 -31.43 -10.95 -7.40
CA LEU A 501 -31.65 -11.01 -8.85
C LEU A 501 -32.62 -12.14 -9.26
N LEU A 502 -33.29 -12.78 -8.29
CA LEU A 502 -34.29 -13.80 -8.58
C LEU A 502 -35.42 -13.19 -9.43
N GLY A 503 -35.81 -13.89 -10.50
CA GLY A 503 -36.81 -13.45 -11.48
C GLY A 503 -36.25 -12.61 -12.65
N THR A 504 -35.01 -12.10 -12.56
CA THR A 504 -34.35 -11.34 -13.65
C THR A 504 -33.11 -12.03 -14.22
N ARG A 505 -32.45 -12.89 -13.45
CA ARG A 505 -31.28 -13.69 -13.86
C ARG A 505 -31.68 -15.14 -14.11
N ASP A 506 -31.28 -15.70 -15.26
CA ASP A 506 -31.52 -17.08 -15.69
C ASP A 506 -32.98 -17.55 -15.47
N PRO A 507 -33.99 -16.84 -16.02
CA PRO A 507 -35.41 -17.10 -15.74
C PRO A 507 -35.88 -18.49 -16.21
N GLU A 508 -35.18 -19.12 -17.15
CA GLU A 508 -35.41 -20.51 -17.58
C GLU A 508 -35.06 -21.52 -16.48
N MET A 509 -34.13 -21.19 -15.59
CA MET A 509 -33.64 -22.08 -14.53
C MET A 509 -34.31 -21.84 -13.16
N TYR A 510 -34.69 -20.59 -12.85
CA TYR A 510 -35.22 -20.21 -11.54
C TYR A 510 -36.68 -19.70 -11.58
N GLY A 511 -37.27 -19.61 -12.76
CA GLY A 511 -38.59 -19.03 -12.98
C GLY A 511 -38.59 -17.50 -13.00
N ARG A 512 -39.76 -16.91 -13.29
CA ARG A 512 -39.96 -15.45 -13.38
C ARG A 512 -40.36 -14.78 -12.07
N THR A 513 -40.64 -15.57 -11.04
CA THR A 513 -41.02 -15.07 -9.72
C THR A 513 -39.84 -14.33 -9.07
N THR A 514 -40.08 -13.13 -8.56
CA THR A 514 -39.04 -12.32 -7.90
C THR A 514 -38.91 -12.64 -6.41
N LEU A 515 -37.75 -12.35 -5.80
CA LEU A 515 -37.57 -12.55 -4.35
C LEU A 515 -38.58 -11.73 -3.52
N LYS A 516 -38.97 -10.55 -4.00
CA LYS A 516 -40.01 -9.71 -3.35
C LYS A 516 -41.36 -10.41 -3.32
N GLU A 517 -41.73 -11.12 -4.39
CA GLU A 517 -42.98 -11.89 -4.45
C GLU A 517 -42.95 -13.12 -3.53
N VAL A 518 -41.79 -13.78 -3.41
CA VAL A 518 -41.61 -14.88 -2.46
C VAL A 518 -41.70 -14.38 -1.02
N GLU A 519 -41.03 -13.26 -0.72
CA GLU A 519 -41.09 -12.61 0.60
C GLU A 519 -42.53 -12.21 0.96
N ALA A 520 -43.28 -11.61 0.03
CA ALA A 520 -44.67 -11.23 0.24
C ALA A 520 -45.55 -12.43 0.60
N ARG A 521 -45.40 -13.57 -0.11
CA ARG A 521 -46.12 -14.81 0.19
C ARG A 521 -45.75 -15.39 1.55
N CYS A 522 -44.47 -15.40 1.89
CA CYS A 522 -43.99 -15.87 3.19
C CYS A 522 -44.46 -14.97 4.35
N ARG A 523 -44.48 -13.63 4.15
CA ARG A 523 -45.03 -12.68 5.13
C ARG A 523 -46.50 -12.93 5.39
N GLU A 524 -47.29 -13.25 4.35
CA GLU A 524 -48.70 -13.57 4.51
C GLU A 524 -48.91 -14.88 5.31
N ILE A 525 -48.11 -15.92 5.04
CA ILE A 525 -48.13 -17.17 5.82
C ILE A 525 -47.78 -16.92 7.29
N ALA A 526 -46.71 -16.15 7.56
CA ALA A 526 -46.31 -15.79 8.92
C ALA A 526 -47.41 -15.00 9.64
N ARG A 527 -48.03 -14.03 8.97
CA ARG A 527 -49.13 -13.22 9.50
C ARG A 527 -50.34 -14.07 9.87
N GLN A 528 -50.74 -15.01 9.02
CA GLN A 528 -51.83 -15.95 9.31
C GLN A 528 -51.53 -16.85 10.51
N ALA A 529 -50.26 -17.14 10.77
CA ALA A 529 -49.81 -17.91 11.92
C ALA A 529 -49.52 -17.06 13.18
N GLY A 530 -49.73 -15.74 13.16
CA GLY A 530 -49.45 -14.84 14.28
C GLY A 530 -47.95 -14.61 14.53
N CYS A 531 -47.12 -14.73 13.50
CA CYS A 531 -45.67 -14.58 13.56
C CYS A 531 -45.20 -13.32 12.80
N ASP A 532 -44.16 -12.67 13.33
CA ASP A 532 -43.48 -11.54 12.68
C ASP A 532 -42.30 -12.04 11.85
N LEU A 533 -42.35 -11.87 10.53
CA LEU A 533 -41.27 -12.29 9.63
C LEU A 533 -40.32 -11.12 9.32
N VAL A 534 -39.05 -11.25 9.72
CA VAL A 534 -37.99 -10.27 9.43
C VAL A 534 -37.15 -10.78 8.26
N ALA A 535 -37.29 -10.12 7.11
CA ALA A 535 -36.58 -10.49 5.90
C ALA A 535 -35.25 -9.77 5.77
N PHE A 536 -34.23 -10.49 5.32
CA PHE A 536 -32.91 -9.95 5.05
C PHE A 536 -32.27 -10.67 3.85
N GLN A 537 -31.78 -9.88 2.91
CA GLN A 537 -31.00 -10.38 1.78
C GLN A 537 -29.64 -9.70 1.78
N SER A 538 -28.58 -10.46 1.58
CA SER A 538 -27.24 -9.90 1.40
C SER A 538 -26.39 -10.73 0.45
N ASN A 539 -25.59 -10.02 -0.33
CA ASN A 539 -24.51 -10.60 -1.13
C ASN A 539 -23.19 -10.76 -0.34
N HIS A 540 -23.21 -10.41 0.95
CA HIS A 540 -22.05 -10.46 1.85
C HIS A 540 -22.31 -11.45 2.99
N GLU A 541 -21.48 -12.50 3.07
CA GLU A 541 -21.50 -13.53 4.11
C GLU A 541 -21.52 -12.93 5.53
N GLY A 542 -20.60 -12.01 5.83
CA GLY A 542 -20.52 -11.36 7.14
C GLY A 542 -21.81 -10.64 7.54
N ALA A 543 -22.56 -10.10 6.58
CA ALA A 543 -23.82 -9.43 6.88
C ALA A 543 -24.94 -10.42 7.24
N LEU A 544 -24.94 -11.64 6.68
CA LEU A 544 -25.87 -12.71 7.09
C LEU A 544 -25.56 -13.17 8.52
N ILE A 545 -24.27 -13.28 8.85
CA ILE A 545 -23.80 -13.63 10.20
C ILE A 545 -24.18 -12.53 11.20
N ASP A 546 -23.88 -11.27 10.88
CA ASP A 546 -24.26 -10.13 11.70
C ASP A 546 -25.78 -10.08 11.90
N PHE A 547 -26.56 -10.38 10.86
CA PHE A 547 -28.01 -10.42 10.97
C PHE A 547 -28.50 -11.52 11.91
N LEU A 548 -27.96 -12.75 11.83
CA LEU A 548 -28.26 -13.83 12.79
C LEU A 548 -27.90 -13.40 14.22
N GLN A 549 -26.73 -12.81 14.43
CA GLN A 549 -26.25 -12.37 15.74
C GLN A 549 -27.03 -11.18 16.32
N GLN A 550 -27.52 -10.28 15.48
CA GLN A 550 -28.38 -9.17 15.91
C GLN A 550 -29.79 -9.65 16.26
N HIS A 551 -30.22 -10.79 15.72
CA HIS A 551 -31.56 -11.34 15.88
C HIS A 551 -31.56 -12.63 16.73
N ARG A 552 -30.68 -12.72 17.75
CA ARG A 552 -30.66 -13.85 18.70
C ARG A 552 -31.94 -14.00 19.53
N ASP A 553 -32.81 -12.99 19.50
CA ASP A 553 -34.15 -12.99 20.07
C ASP A 553 -35.21 -13.67 19.18
N ALA A 554 -34.87 -14.07 17.96
CA ALA A 554 -35.78 -14.79 17.07
C ALA A 554 -36.04 -16.23 17.56
N ARG A 555 -37.15 -16.82 17.11
CA ARG A 555 -37.52 -18.19 17.45
C ARG A 555 -37.16 -19.22 16.38
N GLY A 556 -36.80 -18.77 15.18
CA GLY A 556 -36.34 -19.64 14.10
C GLY A 556 -35.96 -18.85 12.85
N ALA A 557 -35.22 -19.47 11.94
CA ALA A 557 -34.86 -18.88 10.65
C ALA A 557 -35.04 -19.86 9.49
N ILE A 558 -35.48 -19.35 8.34
CA ILE A 558 -35.25 -20.02 7.06
C ILE A 558 -34.15 -19.28 6.31
N ILE A 559 -33.21 -20.02 5.72
CA ILE A 559 -32.08 -19.46 4.98
C ILE A 559 -31.92 -20.15 3.63
N ASN A 560 -31.85 -19.36 2.57
CA ASN A 560 -31.25 -19.81 1.31
C ASN A 560 -29.86 -19.17 1.19
N PRO A 561 -28.78 -19.92 1.46
CA PRO A 561 -27.42 -19.36 1.47
C PRO A 561 -26.86 -19.08 0.07
N GLY A 562 -27.55 -19.50 -0.99
CA GLY A 562 -27.05 -19.44 -2.37
C GLY A 562 -25.70 -20.15 -2.48
N GLY A 563 -24.73 -19.54 -3.18
CA GLY A 563 -23.38 -20.10 -3.34
C GLY A 563 -22.60 -20.29 -2.03
N LEU A 564 -23.02 -19.66 -0.92
CA LEU A 564 -22.35 -19.82 0.37
C LEU A 564 -22.58 -21.20 0.99
N ALA A 565 -23.65 -21.92 0.63
CA ALA A 565 -23.85 -23.31 1.04
C ALA A 565 -22.60 -24.16 0.78
N HIS A 566 -21.91 -23.91 -0.33
CA HIS A 566 -20.82 -24.77 -0.81
C HIS A 566 -19.43 -24.24 -0.49
N THR A 567 -19.33 -23.06 0.13
CA THR A 567 -18.05 -22.34 0.25
C THR A 567 -17.79 -21.79 1.65
N SER A 568 -18.84 -21.65 2.47
CA SER A 568 -18.76 -20.94 3.74
C SER A 568 -18.84 -21.87 4.95
N ILE A 569 -17.68 -22.12 5.56
CA ILE A 569 -17.60 -22.72 6.91
C ILE A 569 -18.01 -21.68 7.97
N VAL A 570 -17.76 -20.39 7.74
CA VAL A 570 -18.04 -19.35 8.73
C VAL A 570 -19.54 -19.12 8.92
N LEU A 571 -20.34 -19.17 7.84
CA LEU A 571 -21.80 -19.12 7.93
C LEU A 571 -22.35 -20.40 8.57
N ARG A 572 -21.76 -21.57 8.28
CA ARG A 572 -22.10 -22.83 8.95
C ARG A 572 -21.95 -22.68 10.47
N ASP A 573 -20.81 -22.17 10.94
CA ASP A 573 -20.56 -22.03 12.38
C ASP A 573 -21.52 -21.01 13.02
N ALA A 574 -21.83 -19.90 12.34
CA ALA A 574 -22.82 -18.94 12.81
C ALA A 574 -24.24 -19.51 12.88
N VAL A 575 -24.60 -20.39 11.93
CA VAL A 575 -25.87 -21.13 11.95
C VAL A 575 -25.87 -22.13 13.12
N ALA A 576 -24.77 -22.86 13.34
CA ALA A 576 -24.65 -23.81 14.45
C ALA A 576 -24.72 -23.12 15.84
N ASP A 577 -24.19 -21.90 15.95
CA ASP A 577 -24.21 -21.08 17.17
C ASP A 577 -25.54 -20.34 17.40
N SER A 578 -26.50 -20.48 16.48
CA SER A 578 -27.80 -19.83 16.59
C SER A 578 -28.64 -20.52 17.67
N PRO A 579 -29.26 -19.77 18.61
CA PRO A 579 -30.02 -20.35 19.73
C PRO A 579 -31.42 -20.87 19.32
N PHE A 580 -31.68 -20.98 18.03
CA PHE A 580 -32.97 -21.33 17.44
C PHE A 580 -32.77 -22.19 16.18
N PRO A 581 -33.78 -23.00 15.80
CA PRO A 581 -33.70 -23.86 14.62
C PRO A 581 -33.56 -23.03 13.33
N VAL A 582 -32.69 -23.50 12.44
CA VAL A 582 -32.47 -22.93 11.11
C VAL A 582 -32.78 -23.96 10.04
N VAL A 583 -33.60 -23.58 9.05
CA VAL A 583 -34.01 -24.44 7.92
C VAL A 583 -33.33 -23.96 6.65
N GLU A 584 -32.64 -24.85 5.95
CA GLU A 584 -32.00 -24.55 4.67
C GLU A 584 -32.99 -24.71 3.50
N VAL A 585 -32.97 -23.75 2.57
CA VAL A 585 -33.82 -23.76 1.37
C VAL A 585 -32.94 -23.59 0.13
N HIS A 586 -33.17 -24.40 -0.90
CA HIS A 586 -32.59 -24.21 -2.23
C HIS A 586 -33.68 -24.33 -3.31
N ILE A 587 -33.73 -23.34 -4.21
CA ILE A 587 -34.69 -23.31 -5.31
C ILE A 587 -34.43 -24.46 -6.30
N SER A 588 -33.16 -24.70 -6.62
CA SER A 588 -32.71 -25.74 -7.55
C SER A 588 -32.26 -27.01 -6.83
N GLU A 589 -32.36 -28.15 -7.51
CA GLU A 589 -31.79 -29.41 -7.02
C GLU A 589 -30.25 -29.31 -7.04
N ILE A 590 -29.62 -29.31 -5.87
CA ILE A 590 -28.16 -29.14 -5.77
C ILE A 590 -27.41 -30.43 -6.11
N ALA A 591 -28.04 -31.60 -5.93
CA ALA A 591 -27.44 -32.89 -6.28
C ALA A 591 -27.27 -33.10 -7.80
N ALA A 592 -28.12 -32.43 -8.60
CA ALA A 592 -28.09 -32.47 -10.06
C ALA A 592 -27.12 -31.43 -10.68
N ARG A 593 -26.34 -30.72 -9.86
CA ARG A 593 -25.42 -29.64 -10.28
C ARG A 593 -23.95 -30.10 -10.32
N GLU A 594 -23.08 -29.17 -10.67
CA GLU A 594 -21.62 -29.37 -10.75
C GLU A 594 -21.09 -29.95 -9.43
N GLU A 595 -20.03 -30.76 -9.49
CA GLU A 595 -19.53 -31.56 -8.36
C GLU A 595 -19.33 -30.75 -7.07
N PHE A 596 -18.82 -29.51 -7.18
CA PHE A 596 -18.59 -28.63 -6.04
C PHE A 596 -19.87 -28.08 -5.38
N ARG A 597 -21.04 -28.20 -6.02
CA ARG A 597 -22.35 -27.78 -5.50
C ARG A 597 -23.17 -28.92 -4.90
N LYS A 598 -22.74 -30.18 -5.05
CA LYS A 598 -23.49 -31.33 -4.53
C LYS A 598 -23.49 -31.43 -3.01
N LYS A 599 -22.55 -30.75 -2.33
CA LYS A 599 -22.45 -30.73 -0.86
C LYS A 599 -22.71 -29.32 -0.33
N SER A 600 -23.64 -29.19 0.62
CA SER A 600 -23.78 -27.98 1.44
C SER A 600 -23.11 -28.18 2.80
N TYR A 601 -22.35 -27.19 3.25
CA TYR A 601 -21.76 -27.13 4.59
C TYR A 601 -22.82 -26.86 5.67
N LEU A 602 -23.99 -26.32 5.30
CA LEU A 602 -25.07 -26.03 6.24
C LEU A 602 -25.93 -27.28 6.53
N THR A 603 -25.85 -28.32 5.70
CA THR A 603 -26.65 -29.54 5.83
C THR A 603 -26.54 -30.17 7.22
N GLU A 604 -25.35 -30.16 7.83
CA GLU A 604 -25.08 -30.80 9.14
C GLU A 604 -25.53 -29.96 10.34
N VAL A 605 -25.81 -28.67 10.13
CA VAL A 605 -26.10 -27.70 11.21
C VAL A 605 -27.48 -27.07 11.06
N THR A 606 -28.29 -27.56 10.13
CA THR A 606 -29.67 -27.11 9.90
C THR A 606 -30.65 -28.22 10.24
N GLU A 607 -31.78 -27.84 10.83
CA GLU A 607 -32.77 -28.78 11.39
C GLU A 607 -33.54 -29.53 10.29
N SER A 608 -33.68 -28.90 9.13
CA SER A 608 -34.38 -29.44 7.96
C SER A 608 -33.94 -28.73 6.68
N GLN A 609 -34.18 -29.38 5.54
CA GLN A 609 -33.76 -28.93 4.21
C GLN A 609 -34.89 -29.04 3.19
N PHE A 610 -35.14 -27.96 2.45
CA PHE A 610 -36.11 -27.90 1.36
C PHE A 610 -35.39 -27.54 0.06
N ILE A 611 -34.85 -28.56 -0.61
CA ILE A 611 -33.99 -28.45 -1.79
C ILE A 611 -34.76 -28.86 -3.05
N GLY A 612 -34.57 -28.13 -4.15
CA GLY A 612 -35.13 -28.47 -5.46
C GLY A 612 -36.64 -28.30 -5.61
N LYS A 613 -37.29 -27.60 -4.67
CA LYS A 613 -38.75 -27.38 -4.66
C LYS A 613 -39.18 -26.08 -5.36
N GLY A 614 -38.28 -25.45 -6.11
CA GLY A 614 -38.52 -24.13 -6.68
C GLY A 614 -38.76 -23.07 -5.61
N VAL A 615 -39.42 -21.98 -5.98
CA VAL A 615 -39.77 -20.89 -5.03
C VAL A 615 -40.77 -21.34 -3.95
N ALA A 616 -41.57 -22.38 -4.22
CA ALA A 616 -42.50 -22.96 -3.24
C ALA A 616 -41.79 -23.59 -2.03
N GLY A 617 -40.49 -23.92 -2.16
CA GLY A 617 -39.66 -24.43 -1.06
C GLY A 617 -39.60 -23.49 0.14
N TYR A 618 -39.65 -22.17 -0.08
CA TYR A 618 -39.68 -21.18 1.01
C TYR A 618 -40.97 -21.26 1.83
N GLU A 619 -42.11 -21.41 1.16
CA GLU A 619 -43.42 -21.49 1.82
C GLU A 619 -43.53 -22.78 2.65
N LEU A 620 -43.04 -23.90 2.10
CA LEU A 620 -42.98 -25.19 2.80
C LEU A 620 -42.05 -25.13 4.02
N ALA A 621 -40.85 -24.58 3.85
CA ALA A 621 -39.87 -24.43 4.93
C ALA A 621 -40.40 -23.53 6.06
N LEU A 622 -41.08 -22.44 5.72
CA LEU A 622 -41.65 -21.54 6.72
C LEU A 622 -42.79 -22.20 7.50
N ARG A 623 -43.69 -22.93 6.83
CA ARG A 623 -44.77 -23.67 7.51
C ARG A 623 -44.22 -24.72 8.47
N TRP A 624 -43.22 -25.48 8.02
CA TRP A 624 -42.53 -26.46 8.86
C TRP A 624 -41.90 -25.79 10.09
N LEU A 625 -41.19 -24.68 9.89
CA LEU A 625 -40.57 -23.94 10.99
C LEU A 625 -41.60 -23.39 11.98
N ILE A 626 -42.73 -22.86 11.50
CA ILE A 626 -43.84 -22.39 12.36
C ILE A 626 -44.42 -23.54 13.19
N GLU A 627 -44.59 -24.73 12.61
CA GLU A 627 -45.07 -25.90 13.34
C GLU A 627 -44.07 -26.35 14.41
N GLU A 628 -42.77 -26.35 14.09
CA GLU A 628 -41.73 -26.80 15.01
C GLU A 628 -41.51 -25.83 16.17
N THR A 629 -41.56 -24.54 15.89
CA THR A 629 -41.47 -23.48 16.91
C THR A 629 -42.68 -23.37 17.82
N LYS A 630 -43.80 -24.03 17.49
CA LYS A 630 -44.98 -24.18 18.37
C LYS A 630 -44.89 -25.40 19.30
N LYS A 631 -44.00 -26.35 19.04
CA LYS A 631 -43.81 -27.57 19.87
C LYS A 631 -42.80 -27.36 21.01
N THR A 632 -41.94 -26.35 20.90
CA THR A 632 -40.95 -25.93 21.90
C THR A 632 -41.43 -24.69 22.64
#